data_AF-A0A1T3CNC9-F1
#
_entry.id   AF-A0A1T3CNC9-F1
#
_cell.length_a   1.000
_cell.length_b   1.000
_cell.length_c   1.000
_cell.angle_alpha   90.00
_cell.angle_beta   90.00
_cell.angle_gamma   90.00
#
_symmetry.space_group_name_H-M   'P 1'
#
loop_
_entity.id
_entity.type
_entity.pdbx_description
1 polymer ?
#
loop_
_entity_poly.entity_id
_entity_poly.type
_entity_poly.pdbx_seq_one_letter_code
_entity_poly.pdbx_strand_id
1 'polypeptide(L)'
;MKSVDVVNKTFEDIFARDRFTVALTLNEHLRWQKKKSYGDPFISWTTSLLNAIQYAIYKHKKESTKLSAISLCIVDTTLFPNGVFMEDLDLIEKFIDKGRAYNWGNRGLDNLGQLRNKQHQTYSGVYYFGEYLSQGQTNIEGRSCTVTCDKIINSKLFAFMPQFEDELKDETPLRWANAVIEFRQPFYIKKQKEMKDSDFSNATTIALEFDTAWFLPMLANLLALNPRTARDPRIIVWTWEHFREELMHHLSPKVTNVVANDNIPEVLHFGKIVHGIREYYYTRSVARLMSSMEETTDIIRHFIRESGTPGGRKMFGPGDLAWYLPTVDHDYVQPLMQSLETLSGIIQELQDDTT
;
A
#
# COMPACT_ATOMS: atom_id res chain seq x y z
N MET A 1 8.76 23.36 -0.38
CA MET A 1 8.13 24.67 -0.67
C MET A 1 7.39 25.11 0.59
N LYS A 2 7.64 26.31 1.13
CA LYS A 2 6.88 26.80 2.30
C LYS A 2 5.59 27.43 1.79
N SER A 3 4.42 27.02 2.30
CA SER A 3 3.13 27.64 2.00
C SER A 3 3.17 29.14 2.36
N VAL A 4 2.44 29.98 1.62
CA VAL A 4 2.28 31.41 1.89
C VAL A 4 1.71 31.65 3.29
N ASP A 5 0.93 30.71 3.84
CA ASP A 5 0.39 30.77 5.19
C ASP A 5 1.49 30.73 6.27
N VAL A 6 2.67 30.20 5.95
CA VAL A 6 3.85 30.20 6.83
C VAL A 6 4.36 31.62 7.10
N VAL A 7 4.21 32.52 6.12
CA VAL A 7 4.63 33.92 6.27
C VAL A 7 3.68 34.67 7.21
N ASN A 8 2.41 34.28 7.25
CA ASN A 8 1.36 34.99 8.01
C ASN A 8 0.94 34.31 9.32
N LYS A 9 1.50 33.14 9.68
CA LYS A 9 1.21 32.38 10.93
C LYS A 9 -0.27 32.03 11.18
N THR A 10 -1.12 32.08 10.17
CA THR A 10 -2.53 31.69 10.27
C THR A 10 -2.73 30.34 9.59
N PHE A 11 -2.40 29.25 10.29
CA PHE A 11 -2.79 27.91 9.86
C PHE A 11 -4.26 27.68 10.19
N GLU A 12 -5.13 28.38 9.47
CA GLU A 12 -6.57 28.15 9.54
C GLU A 12 -6.91 26.97 8.62
N ASP A 13 -7.60 25.98 9.16
CA ASP A 13 -8.12 24.81 8.43
C ASP A 13 -8.93 25.25 7.20
N ILE A 14 -8.76 24.59 6.04
CA ILE A 14 -9.46 24.97 4.80
C ILE A 14 -10.98 24.98 4.94
N PHE A 15 -11.57 24.20 5.84
CA PHE A 15 -13.01 24.17 6.08
C PHE A 15 -13.49 25.32 6.98
N ALA A 16 -12.58 25.97 7.72
CA ALA A 16 -12.86 27.20 8.46
C ALA A 16 -12.73 28.47 7.59
N ARG A 17 -12.00 28.40 6.47
CA ARG A 17 -11.81 29.53 5.55
C ARG A 17 -13.07 29.84 4.73
N ASP A 18 -13.08 31.03 4.12
CA ASP A 18 -14.07 31.38 3.12
C ASP A 18 -14.11 30.33 1.98
N ARG A 19 -15.29 29.77 1.74
CA ARG A 19 -15.47 28.64 0.81
C ARG A 19 -15.16 29.01 -0.62
N PHE A 20 -15.35 30.27 -1.00
CA PHE A 20 -15.05 30.75 -2.34
C PHE A 20 -13.54 30.82 -2.56
N THR A 21 -12.80 31.38 -1.60
CA THR A 21 -11.32 31.38 -1.61
C THR A 21 -10.77 29.96 -1.69
N VAL A 22 -11.30 29.02 -0.91
CA VAL A 22 -10.84 27.61 -0.93
C VAL A 22 -11.09 26.96 -2.29
N ALA A 23 -12.28 27.15 -2.87
CA ALA A 23 -12.61 26.61 -4.18
C ALA A 23 -11.67 27.14 -5.29
N LEU A 24 -11.36 28.44 -5.26
CA LEU A 24 -10.40 29.04 -6.19
C LEU A 24 -9.00 28.46 -6.01
N THR A 25 -8.50 28.45 -4.78
CA THR A 25 -7.15 27.95 -4.48
C THR A 25 -7.01 26.46 -4.82
N LEU A 26 -8.04 25.64 -4.54
CA LEU A 26 -8.07 24.24 -4.93
C LEU A 26 -8.01 24.07 -6.46
N ASN A 27 -8.82 24.83 -7.21
CA ASN A 27 -8.83 24.77 -8.67
C ASN A 27 -7.48 25.22 -9.26
N GLU A 28 -6.89 26.28 -8.71
CA GLU A 28 -5.56 26.75 -9.10
C GLU A 28 -4.48 25.72 -8.76
N HIS A 29 -4.55 25.08 -7.59
CA HIS A 29 -3.66 24.04 -7.13
C HIS A 29 -3.67 22.84 -8.09
N LEU A 30 -4.83 22.20 -8.29
CA LEU A 30 -4.99 21.00 -9.10
C LEU A 30 -4.66 21.22 -10.60
N ARG A 31 -4.81 22.45 -11.11
CA ARG A 31 -4.39 22.83 -12.47
C ARG A 31 -2.94 23.25 -12.57
N TRP A 32 -2.22 23.22 -11.45
CA TRP A 32 -0.80 23.58 -11.34
C TRP A 32 -0.52 24.98 -11.90
N GLN A 33 -1.44 25.91 -11.64
CA GLN A 33 -1.28 27.29 -12.09
C GLN A 33 -0.04 27.91 -11.43
N LYS A 34 0.79 28.59 -12.23
CA LYS A 34 2.04 29.21 -11.75
C LYS A 34 1.79 30.34 -10.76
N LYS A 35 0.75 31.13 -11.00
CA LYS A 35 0.33 32.24 -10.13
C LYS A 35 -0.88 31.77 -9.33
N LYS A 36 -0.79 31.90 -8.01
CA LYS A 36 -1.87 31.56 -7.08
C LYS A 36 -2.46 32.85 -6.52
N SER A 37 -3.78 32.95 -6.48
CA SER A 37 -4.47 34.18 -6.07
C SER A 37 -4.36 34.42 -4.56
N TYR A 38 -4.43 33.36 -3.75
CA TYR A 38 -4.46 33.44 -2.28
C TYR A 38 -3.39 32.55 -1.62
N GLY A 39 -2.26 32.35 -2.32
CA GLY A 39 -1.26 31.36 -1.92
C GLY A 39 -1.70 29.92 -2.21
N ASP A 40 -0.91 28.95 -1.76
CA ASP A 40 -1.18 27.53 -1.95
C ASP A 40 -0.95 26.77 -0.63
N PRO A 41 -2.03 26.39 0.07
CA PRO A 41 -1.94 25.64 1.31
C PRO A 41 -1.83 24.14 1.05
N PHE A 42 -1.90 23.66 -0.19
CA PHE A 42 -1.99 22.23 -0.47
C PHE A 42 -0.63 21.63 -0.82
N ILE A 43 -0.46 20.36 -0.44
CA ILE A 43 0.63 19.48 -0.89
C ILE A 43 -0.03 18.27 -1.55
N SER A 44 0.29 18.03 -2.82
CA SER A 44 -0.18 16.85 -3.55
C SER A 44 0.59 15.59 -3.16
N TRP A 45 -0.16 14.52 -2.98
CA TRP A 45 0.28 13.14 -2.78
C TRP A 45 -0.43 12.25 -3.80
N THR A 46 0.09 11.04 -4.03
CA THR A 46 -0.57 10.07 -4.90
C THR A 46 -0.45 8.67 -4.32
N THR A 47 -1.52 7.87 -4.45
CA THR A 47 -1.49 6.44 -4.12
C THR A 47 -0.86 5.59 -5.22
N SER A 48 -0.63 6.16 -6.41
CA SER A 48 -0.08 5.46 -7.56
C SER A 48 1.43 5.63 -7.69
N LEU A 49 2.19 4.57 -7.40
CA LEU A 49 3.64 4.54 -7.65
C LEU A 49 3.96 4.77 -9.13
N LEU A 50 3.16 4.19 -10.03
CA LEU A 50 3.27 4.36 -11.48
C LEU A 50 3.22 5.86 -11.85
N ASN A 51 2.23 6.58 -11.33
CA ASN A 51 2.07 8.01 -11.55
C ASN A 51 3.24 8.81 -10.97
N ALA A 52 3.70 8.48 -9.75
CA ALA A 52 4.81 9.17 -9.10
C ALA A 52 6.13 9.03 -9.88
N ILE A 53 6.44 7.82 -10.36
CA ILE A 53 7.63 7.56 -11.20
C ILE A 53 7.53 8.33 -12.52
N GLN A 54 6.39 8.23 -13.22
CA GLN A 54 6.21 8.95 -14.49
C GLN A 54 6.29 10.46 -14.28
N TYR A 55 5.81 10.97 -13.13
CA TYR A 55 5.93 12.37 -12.79
C TYR A 55 7.38 12.80 -12.55
N ALA A 56 8.21 11.95 -11.92
CA ALA A 56 9.64 12.21 -11.76
C ALA A 56 10.35 12.30 -13.11
N ILE A 57 10.04 11.42 -14.07
CA ILE A 57 10.55 11.47 -15.45
C ILE A 57 10.10 12.76 -16.14
N TYR A 58 8.82 13.11 -16.03
CA TYR A 58 8.29 14.37 -16.56
C TYR A 58 9.03 15.59 -16.00
N LYS A 59 9.25 15.63 -14.69
CA LYS A 59 9.99 16.70 -14.01
C LYS A 59 11.43 16.79 -14.48
N HIS A 60 12.11 15.65 -14.57
CA HIS A 60 13.46 15.56 -15.10
C HIS A 60 13.58 16.20 -16.48
N LYS A 61 12.67 15.84 -17.40
CA LYS A 61 12.69 16.35 -18.77
C LYS A 61 12.26 17.81 -18.86
N LYS A 62 11.15 18.18 -18.20
CA LYS A 62 10.57 19.52 -18.28
C LYS A 62 11.43 20.60 -17.63
N GLU A 63 12.01 20.28 -16.49
CA GLU A 63 12.72 21.24 -15.64
C GLU A 63 14.23 21.00 -15.68
N SER A 64 14.71 20.09 -16.54
CA SER A 64 16.12 19.68 -16.65
C SER A 64 16.74 19.31 -15.29
N THR A 65 15.93 18.81 -14.37
CA THR A 65 16.34 18.51 -13.00
C THR A 65 16.90 17.11 -12.95
N LYS A 66 18.13 16.92 -12.46
CA LYS A 66 18.76 15.59 -12.36
C LYS A 66 17.90 14.65 -11.53
N LEU A 67 17.81 13.37 -11.92
CA LEU A 67 17.05 12.36 -11.16
C LEU A 67 17.53 12.19 -9.71
N SER A 68 18.81 12.44 -9.44
CA SER A 68 19.37 12.43 -8.08
C SER A 68 18.93 13.63 -7.22
N ALA A 69 18.34 14.66 -7.83
CA ALA A 69 17.76 15.80 -7.14
C ALA A 69 16.23 15.71 -6.99
N ILE A 70 15.63 14.63 -7.50
CA ILE A 70 14.21 14.31 -7.34
C ILE A 70 14.14 13.13 -6.38
N SER A 71 13.23 13.16 -5.42
CA SER A 71 13.05 12.06 -4.48
C SER A 71 11.61 11.59 -4.49
N LEU A 72 11.44 10.27 -4.41
CA LEU A 72 10.18 9.64 -4.09
C LEU A 72 10.05 9.58 -2.57
N CYS A 73 8.97 10.16 -2.04
CA CYS A 73 8.65 10.14 -0.62
C CYS A 73 7.39 9.30 -0.41
N ILE A 74 7.46 8.34 0.51
CA ILE A 74 6.34 7.48 0.90
C ILE A 74 6.06 7.77 2.36
N VAL A 75 4.78 7.93 2.70
CA VAL A 75 4.33 8.29 4.06
C VAL A 75 3.46 7.19 4.64
N ASP A 76 3.57 6.97 5.95
CA ASP A 76 2.72 6.04 6.68
C ASP A 76 1.54 6.84 7.21
N THR A 77 0.42 6.79 6.51
CA THR A 77 -0.77 7.58 6.83
C THR A 77 -1.37 7.20 8.19
N THR A 78 -1.08 6.02 8.72
CA THR A 78 -1.54 5.57 10.05
C THR A 78 -0.87 6.34 11.20
N LEU A 79 0.28 6.97 10.93
CA LEU A 79 1.02 7.80 11.88
C LEU A 79 0.58 9.27 11.85
N PHE A 80 -0.50 9.59 11.13
CA PHE A 80 -1.08 10.92 11.06
C PHE A 80 -2.49 10.92 11.67
N PRO A 81 -2.92 12.06 12.26
CA PRO A 81 -4.33 12.24 12.61
C PRO A 81 -5.26 11.99 11.42
N ASN A 82 -6.44 11.44 11.71
CA ASN A 82 -7.48 11.26 10.70
C ASN A 82 -7.83 12.60 10.04
N GLY A 83 -7.99 12.58 8.71
CA GLY A 83 -8.34 13.77 7.92
C GLY A 83 -7.15 14.61 7.44
N VAL A 84 -5.90 14.23 7.75
CA VAL A 84 -4.71 14.94 7.21
C VAL A 84 -4.58 14.81 5.69
N PHE A 85 -4.92 13.65 5.14
CA PHE A 85 -4.90 13.39 3.70
C PHE A 85 -6.34 13.24 3.21
N MET A 86 -6.72 14.08 2.24
CA MET A 86 -8.07 14.10 1.67
C MET A 86 -8.00 13.82 0.17
N GLU A 87 -8.89 12.99 -0.35
CA GLU A 87 -8.95 12.71 -1.79
C GLU A 87 -9.31 13.98 -2.57
N ASP A 88 -8.67 14.21 -3.73
CA ASP A 88 -8.95 15.39 -4.54
C ASP A 88 -10.41 15.42 -5.02
N LEU A 89 -10.99 14.26 -5.31
CA LEU A 89 -12.39 14.11 -5.71
C LEU A 89 -13.37 14.55 -4.62
N ASP A 90 -13.14 14.16 -3.37
CA ASP A 90 -13.97 14.59 -2.23
C ASP A 90 -13.92 16.11 -2.05
N LEU A 91 -12.73 16.70 -2.20
CA LEU A 91 -12.55 18.15 -2.13
C LEU A 91 -13.22 18.86 -3.31
N ILE A 92 -13.09 18.33 -4.53
CA ILE A 92 -13.76 18.87 -5.71
C ILE A 92 -15.27 18.87 -5.48
N GLU A 93 -15.85 17.74 -5.06
CA GLU A 93 -17.28 17.61 -4.79
C GLU A 93 -17.74 18.60 -3.71
N LYS A 94 -16.98 18.70 -2.61
CA LYS A 94 -17.31 19.59 -1.50
C LYS A 94 -17.39 21.07 -1.89
N PHE A 95 -16.55 21.51 -2.82
CA PHE A 95 -16.40 22.92 -3.19
C PHE A 95 -16.95 23.27 -4.59
N ILE A 96 -17.52 22.30 -5.33
CA ILE A 96 -17.95 22.45 -6.72
C ILE A 96 -18.90 23.63 -6.95
N ASP A 97 -19.90 23.81 -6.08
CA ASP A 97 -20.95 24.83 -6.25
C ASP A 97 -20.46 26.25 -5.97
N LYS A 98 -19.30 26.41 -5.35
CA LYS A 98 -18.73 27.73 -5.02
C LYS A 98 -17.95 28.33 -6.17
N GLY A 99 -17.65 27.53 -7.19
CA GLY A 99 -17.04 27.99 -8.44
C GLY A 99 -17.95 28.81 -9.34
N ARG A 100 -19.28 28.72 -9.19
CA ARG A 100 -20.23 29.42 -10.06
C ARG A 100 -20.21 30.94 -9.89
N ALA A 101 -19.66 31.45 -8.78
CA ALA A 101 -19.51 32.88 -8.52
C ALA A 101 -18.33 33.51 -9.28
N TYR A 102 -17.36 32.71 -9.73
CA TYR A 102 -16.30 33.16 -10.63
C TYR A 102 -16.62 32.68 -12.04
N ASN A 103 -16.51 33.53 -13.04
CA ASN A 103 -16.72 33.11 -14.42
C ASN A 103 -15.52 32.30 -14.94
N TRP A 104 -15.32 31.08 -14.42
CA TRP A 104 -14.24 30.18 -14.81
C TRP A 104 -14.45 29.58 -16.20
N GLY A 105 -15.63 29.74 -16.81
CA GLY A 105 -16.01 29.01 -18.02
C GLY A 105 -15.76 27.52 -17.85
N ASN A 106 -15.15 26.87 -18.84
CA ASN A 106 -14.80 25.44 -18.81
C ASN A 106 -13.56 25.13 -17.96
N ARG A 107 -13.19 25.97 -16.99
CA ARG A 107 -12.01 25.78 -16.13
C ARG A 107 -12.33 25.67 -14.64
N GLY A 108 -13.59 25.45 -14.29
CA GLY A 108 -13.99 25.24 -12.90
C GLY A 108 -13.63 23.87 -12.33
N LEU A 109 -13.96 23.70 -11.04
CA LEU A 109 -13.84 22.42 -10.31
C LEU A 109 -14.78 21.35 -10.89
N ASP A 110 -15.95 21.76 -11.37
CA ASP A 110 -16.90 20.89 -12.08
C ASP A 110 -16.28 20.25 -13.32
N ASN A 111 -15.57 21.05 -14.12
CA ASN A 111 -14.84 20.57 -15.28
C ASN A 111 -13.67 19.66 -14.89
N LEU A 112 -12.97 19.94 -13.79
CA LEU A 112 -11.93 19.04 -13.28
C LEU A 112 -12.51 17.69 -12.85
N GLY A 113 -13.60 17.69 -12.08
CA GLY A 113 -14.28 16.47 -11.66
C GLY A 113 -14.75 15.63 -12.86
N GLN A 114 -15.29 16.27 -13.89
CA GLN A 114 -15.63 15.60 -15.15
C GLN A 114 -14.38 15.04 -15.85
N LEU A 115 -13.27 15.80 -15.88
CA LEU A 115 -12.03 15.34 -16.49
C LEU A 115 -11.49 14.09 -15.79
N ARG A 116 -11.53 14.03 -14.45
CA ARG A 116 -11.08 12.84 -13.69
C ARG A 116 -11.80 11.56 -14.11
N ASN A 117 -13.07 11.67 -14.50
CA ASN A 117 -13.91 10.56 -14.95
C ASN A 117 -13.96 10.40 -16.47
N LYS A 118 -13.31 11.29 -17.23
CA LYS A 118 -13.37 11.29 -18.69
C LYS A 118 -12.48 10.18 -19.24
N GLN A 119 -13.09 9.29 -20.02
CA GLN A 119 -12.36 8.26 -20.77
C GLN A 119 -11.41 8.90 -21.79
N HIS A 120 -10.20 8.36 -21.86
CA HIS A 120 -9.20 8.78 -22.82
C HIS A 120 -9.64 8.39 -24.25
N GLN A 121 -9.32 9.23 -25.23
CA GLN A 121 -9.79 9.05 -26.61
C GLN A 121 -9.24 7.79 -27.29
N THR A 122 -8.01 7.40 -26.93
CA THR A 122 -7.28 6.26 -27.54
C THR A 122 -7.19 5.04 -26.62
N TYR A 123 -7.34 5.25 -25.31
CA TYR A 123 -6.91 4.29 -24.30
C TYR A 123 -8.05 4.04 -23.32
N SER A 124 -8.13 2.83 -22.75
CA SER A 124 -9.26 2.40 -21.92
C SER A 124 -9.38 3.08 -20.54
N GLY A 125 -8.43 3.92 -20.14
CA GLY A 125 -8.42 4.55 -18.80
C GLY A 125 -8.97 5.99 -18.78
N VAL A 126 -8.99 6.59 -17.59
CA VAL A 126 -9.43 7.97 -17.34
C VAL A 126 -8.31 8.86 -16.80
N TYR A 127 -8.53 10.18 -16.73
CA TYR A 127 -7.55 11.15 -16.19
C TYR A 127 -7.56 11.28 -14.66
N TYR A 128 -7.68 10.15 -13.95
CA TYR A 128 -7.60 10.08 -12.50
C TYR A 128 -6.37 9.30 -12.05
N PHE A 129 -5.59 9.88 -11.15
CA PHE A 129 -4.27 9.39 -10.76
C PHE A 129 -4.12 9.16 -9.25
N GLY A 130 -5.23 9.10 -8.51
CA GLY A 130 -5.23 8.81 -7.07
C GLY A 130 -4.62 9.93 -6.25
N GLU A 131 -4.98 11.18 -6.56
CA GLU A 131 -4.41 12.35 -5.91
C GLU A 131 -5.05 12.57 -4.53
N TYR A 132 -4.22 12.79 -3.53
CA TYR A 132 -4.61 13.19 -2.18
C TYR A 132 -3.95 14.51 -1.85
N LEU A 133 -4.63 15.38 -1.11
CA LEU A 133 -4.11 16.65 -0.66
C LEU A 133 -3.97 16.65 0.85
N SER A 134 -2.83 17.13 1.34
CA SER A 134 -2.67 17.56 2.74
C SER A 134 -2.58 19.08 2.82
N GLN A 135 -2.98 19.64 3.95
CA GLN A 135 -2.91 21.08 4.18
C GLN A 135 -1.64 21.49 4.95
N GLY A 136 -1.05 22.62 4.55
CA GLY A 136 -0.08 23.36 5.33
C GLY A 136 1.32 22.76 5.29
N GLN A 137 1.91 22.53 6.46
CA GLN A 137 3.18 21.80 6.59
C GLN A 137 2.89 20.42 7.18
N THR A 138 3.12 19.39 6.38
CA THR A 138 3.02 18.00 6.83
C THR A 138 4.39 17.59 7.35
N ASN A 139 4.53 17.43 8.68
CA ASN A 139 5.76 16.89 9.25
C ASN A 139 5.82 15.39 8.98
N ILE A 140 6.75 14.98 8.12
CA ILE A 140 6.95 13.60 7.68
C ILE A 140 8.12 12.91 8.39
N GLU A 141 8.83 13.60 9.29
CA GLU A 141 9.97 13.05 10.03
C GLU A 141 9.55 11.86 10.89
N GLY A 142 10.28 10.75 10.76
CA GLY A 142 9.98 9.49 11.44
C GLY A 142 8.71 8.77 10.97
N ARG A 143 8.04 9.28 9.93
CA ARG A 143 6.76 8.75 9.40
C ARG A 143 6.79 8.52 7.90
N SER A 144 7.98 8.59 7.31
CA SER A 144 8.18 8.47 5.87
C SER A 144 9.51 7.80 5.55
N CYS A 145 9.60 7.29 4.33
CA CYS A 145 10.85 6.89 3.70
C CYS A 145 11.03 7.72 2.42
N THR A 146 12.27 8.15 2.17
CA THR A 146 12.59 8.98 1.01
C THR A 146 13.79 8.39 0.28
N VAL A 147 13.62 8.12 -1.01
CA VAL A 147 14.66 7.57 -1.88
C VAL A 147 14.79 8.45 -3.12
N THR A 148 16.01 8.72 -3.57
CA THR A 148 16.23 9.50 -4.79
C THR A 148 15.80 8.74 -6.03
N CYS A 149 15.25 9.44 -7.02
CA CYS A 149 14.68 8.79 -8.20
C CYS A 149 15.74 8.14 -9.09
N ASP A 150 17.01 8.54 -9.03
CA ASP A 150 18.10 7.86 -9.73
C ASP A 150 18.32 6.43 -9.20
N LYS A 151 18.22 6.22 -7.88
CA LYS A 151 18.29 4.90 -7.25
C LYS A 151 17.12 4.00 -7.62
N ILE A 152 15.99 4.56 -8.05
CA ILE A 152 14.82 3.77 -8.47
C ILE A 152 14.90 3.51 -9.98
N ILE A 153 15.07 4.57 -10.76
CA ILE A 153 14.95 4.53 -12.22
C ILE A 153 16.17 3.87 -12.86
N ASN A 154 17.38 4.15 -12.38
CA ASN A 154 18.60 3.55 -12.91
C ASN A 154 18.92 2.17 -12.29
N SER A 155 18.27 1.81 -11.16
CA SER A 155 18.44 0.51 -10.50
C SER A 155 17.48 -0.54 -11.07
N LYS A 156 17.59 -0.82 -12.37
CA LYS A 156 16.89 -1.92 -13.08
C LYS A 156 15.40 -1.74 -13.35
N LEU A 157 14.79 -0.59 -13.06
CA LEU A 157 13.38 -0.34 -13.38
C LEU A 157 13.08 -0.62 -14.87
N PHE A 158 13.93 -0.14 -15.76
CA PHE A 158 13.79 -0.32 -17.21
C PHE A 158 13.82 -1.78 -17.67
N ALA A 159 14.48 -2.66 -16.91
CA ALA A 159 14.58 -4.07 -17.29
C ALA A 159 13.22 -4.80 -17.25
N PHE A 160 12.27 -4.35 -16.41
CA PHE A 160 10.92 -4.94 -16.33
C PHE A 160 9.79 -3.96 -16.65
N MET A 161 10.08 -2.66 -16.67
CA MET A 161 9.21 -1.57 -17.14
C MET A 161 9.92 -0.73 -18.23
N PRO A 162 10.21 -1.31 -19.41
CA PRO A 162 10.94 -0.61 -20.47
C PRO A 162 10.23 0.65 -20.96
N GLN A 163 8.91 0.76 -20.76
CA GLN A 163 8.13 1.92 -21.18
C GLN A 163 8.58 3.21 -20.47
N PHE A 164 9.13 3.13 -19.25
CA PHE A 164 9.73 4.28 -18.58
C PHE A 164 11.04 4.73 -19.26
N GLU A 165 11.80 3.81 -19.84
CA GLU A 165 13.02 4.14 -20.59
C GLU A 165 12.68 4.86 -21.89
N ASP A 166 11.64 4.36 -22.59
CA ASP A 166 11.11 4.98 -23.78
C ASP A 166 10.64 6.41 -23.48
N GLU A 167 9.85 6.61 -22.42
CA GLU A 167 9.42 7.95 -21.98
C GLU A 167 10.59 8.87 -21.60
N LEU A 168 11.66 8.32 -21.01
CA LEU A 168 12.84 9.11 -20.65
C LEU A 168 13.60 9.57 -21.91
N LYS A 169 13.72 8.71 -22.92
CA LYS A 169 14.46 8.95 -24.17
C LYS A 169 13.66 9.72 -25.22
N ASP A 170 12.33 9.66 -25.17
CA ASP A 170 11.47 10.27 -26.17
C ASP A 170 11.65 11.80 -26.23
N GLU A 171 11.98 12.33 -27.40
CA GLU A 171 12.14 13.77 -27.62
C GLU A 171 10.80 14.48 -27.94
N THR A 172 9.69 13.73 -28.08
CA THR A 172 8.36 14.28 -28.37
C THR A 172 7.77 15.05 -27.18
N PRO A 173 6.64 15.79 -27.36
CA PRO A 173 6.07 16.62 -26.31
C PRO A 173 5.76 15.83 -25.04
N LEU A 174 6.15 16.35 -23.88
CA LEU A 174 6.00 15.71 -22.57
C LEU A 174 4.58 15.14 -22.31
N ARG A 175 4.48 13.80 -22.15
CA ARG A 175 3.20 13.07 -22.07
C ARG A 175 2.82 12.56 -20.69
N TRP A 176 3.04 13.29 -19.58
CA TRP A 176 2.81 12.73 -18.23
C TRP A 176 1.46 12.00 -18.06
N ALA A 177 0.33 12.71 -18.24
CA ALA A 177 -1.00 12.12 -18.03
C ALA A 177 -1.31 11.00 -19.03
N ASN A 178 -0.97 11.20 -20.31
CA ASN A 178 -1.28 10.22 -21.35
C ASN A 178 -0.42 8.95 -21.21
N ALA A 179 0.86 9.08 -20.81
CA ALA A 179 1.76 7.96 -20.55
C ALA A 179 1.26 7.08 -19.41
N VAL A 180 0.77 7.69 -18.31
CA VAL A 180 0.17 6.92 -17.21
C VAL A 180 -1.04 6.11 -17.69
N ILE A 181 -1.93 6.73 -18.48
CA ILE A 181 -3.12 6.04 -19.02
C ILE A 181 -2.73 4.92 -19.99
N GLU A 182 -1.68 5.14 -20.79
CA GLU A 182 -1.10 4.15 -21.71
C GLU A 182 -0.52 2.96 -20.94
N PHE A 183 0.27 3.21 -19.89
CA PHE A 183 0.87 2.16 -19.08
C PHE A 183 -0.16 1.30 -18.35
N ARG A 184 -1.35 1.85 -18.10
CA ARG A 184 -2.48 1.10 -17.54
C ARG A 184 -3.20 0.21 -18.56
N GLN A 185 -2.96 0.34 -19.87
CA GLN A 185 -3.66 -0.45 -20.89
C GLN A 185 -3.61 -1.97 -20.66
N PRO A 186 -2.46 -2.59 -20.33
CA PRO A 186 -2.38 -4.02 -20.09
C PRO A 186 -3.38 -4.54 -19.04
N PHE A 187 -3.73 -3.73 -18.04
CA PHE A 187 -4.68 -4.11 -17.00
C PHE A 187 -6.12 -4.24 -17.55
N TYR A 188 -6.53 -3.31 -18.41
CA TYR A 188 -7.89 -3.29 -18.98
C TYR A 188 -8.11 -4.40 -20.00
N ILE A 189 -7.11 -4.66 -20.85
CA ILE A 189 -7.17 -5.76 -21.84
C ILE A 189 -6.87 -7.13 -21.22
N LYS A 190 -6.72 -7.20 -19.89
CA LYS A 190 -6.43 -8.42 -19.10
C LYS A 190 -5.23 -9.21 -19.64
N LYS A 191 -4.24 -8.52 -20.20
CA LYS A 191 -3.02 -9.13 -20.70
C LYS A 191 -2.09 -9.40 -19.53
N GLN A 192 -2.27 -10.54 -18.88
CA GLN A 192 -1.37 -10.98 -17.82
C GLN A 192 0.01 -11.29 -18.41
N LYS A 193 1.04 -10.74 -17.77
CA LYS A 193 2.42 -11.11 -18.07
C LYS A 193 2.86 -12.14 -17.04
N GLU A 194 3.32 -13.30 -17.50
CA GLU A 194 4.03 -14.22 -16.62
C GLU A 194 5.24 -13.49 -16.04
N MET A 195 5.40 -13.55 -14.72
CA MET A 195 6.57 -12.96 -14.08
C MET A 195 7.81 -13.72 -14.56
N LYS A 196 8.90 -13.00 -14.83
CA LYS A 196 10.21 -13.60 -15.04
C LYS A 196 11.01 -13.50 -13.74
N ASP A 197 11.92 -14.42 -13.51
CA ASP A 197 12.79 -14.38 -12.32
C ASP A 197 13.62 -13.10 -12.29
N SER A 198 14.02 -12.61 -13.48
CA SER A 198 14.65 -11.30 -13.65
C SER A 198 13.75 -10.14 -13.18
N ASP A 199 12.46 -10.17 -13.51
CA ASP A 199 11.51 -9.10 -13.15
C ASP A 199 11.34 -9.03 -11.62
N PHE A 200 11.26 -10.19 -10.97
CA PHE A 200 11.20 -10.28 -9.52
C PHE A 200 12.50 -9.79 -8.85
N SER A 201 13.65 -10.30 -9.29
CA SER A 201 14.96 -9.90 -8.75
C SER A 201 15.23 -8.40 -8.92
N ASN A 202 14.85 -7.82 -10.05
CA ASN A 202 14.97 -6.38 -10.30
C ASN A 202 14.05 -5.56 -9.38
N ALA A 203 12.79 -5.98 -9.19
CA ALA A 203 11.88 -5.31 -8.26
C ALA A 203 12.38 -5.40 -6.81
N THR A 204 12.91 -6.55 -6.40
CA THR A 204 13.56 -6.74 -5.09
C THR A 204 14.75 -5.80 -4.92
N THR A 205 15.61 -5.67 -5.94
CA THR A 205 16.77 -4.78 -5.91
C THR A 205 16.35 -3.33 -5.66
N ILE A 206 15.29 -2.85 -6.33
CA ILE A 206 14.76 -1.50 -6.09
C ILE A 206 14.16 -1.38 -4.70
N ALA A 207 13.40 -2.39 -4.25
CA ALA A 207 12.76 -2.37 -2.93
C ALA A 207 13.78 -2.31 -1.78
N LEU A 208 14.98 -2.85 -1.96
CA LEU A 208 16.09 -2.77 -1.01
C LEU A 208 16.67 -1.35 -0.83
N GLU A 209 16.37 -0.42 -1.73
CA GLU A 209 16.75 1.00 -1.55
C GLU A 209 15.92 1.70 -0.47
N PHE A 210 14.80 1.08 -0.06
CA PHE A 210 13.93 1.56 1.00
C PHE A 210 14.25 0.86 2.33
N ASP A 211 13.98 1.53 3.44
CA ASP A 211 14.23 0.96 4.77
C ASP A 211 13.39 -0.31 4.99
N THR A 212 13.82 -1.12 5.96
CA THR A 212 13.24 -2.45 6.26
C THR A 212 11.72 -2.45 6.42
N ALA A 213 11.14 -1.43 7.06
CA ALA A 213 9.68 -1.30 7.24
C ALA A 213 8.93 -1.06 5.91
N TRP A 214 9.60 -0.51 4.91
CA TRP A 214 9.04 -0.10 3.62
C TRP A 214 9.29 -1.11 2.51
N PHE A 215 10.25 -2.00 2.72
CA PHE A 215 10.67 -2.99 1.73
C PHE A 215 9.48 -3.77 1.13
N LEU A 216 8.65 -4.40 1.96
CA LEU A 216 7.55 -5.26 1.49
C LEU A 216 6.45 -4.45 0.77
N PRO A 217 5.93 -3.35 1.35
CA PRO A 217 5.01 -2.46 0.63
C PRO A 217 5.55 -2.00 -0.72
N MET A 218 6.84 -1.67 -0.80
CA MET A 218 7.47 -1.20 -2.04
C MET A 218 7.68 -2.31 -3.06
N LEU A 219 8.12 -3.49 -2.63
CA LEU A 219 8.20 -4.66 -3.49
C LEU A 219 6.83 -4.97 -4.10
N ALA A 220 5.78 -5.02 -3.28
CA ALA A 220 4.42 -5.27 -3.75
C ALA A 220 3.95 -4.19 -4.74
N ASN A 221 4.22 -2.91 -4.48
CA ASN A 221 3.89 -1.81 -5.42
C ASN A 221 4.66 -1.91 -6.74
N LEU A 222 5.96 -2.23 -6.71
CA LEU A 222 6.79 -2.40 -7.91
C LEU A 222 6.31 -3.58 -8.76
N LEU A 223 5.95 -4.69 -8.12
CA LEU A 223 5.34 -5.82 -8.80
C LEU A 223 3.96 -5.43 -9.37
N ALA A 224 3.20 -4.60 -8.66
CA ALA A 224 1.89 -4.14 -9.09
C ALA A 224 1.90 -3.21 -10.32
N LEU A 225 3.05 -2.70 -10.76
CA LEU A 225 3.16 -1.82 -11.95
C LEU A 225 2.77 -2.50 -13.26
N ASN A 226 2.72 -3.84 -13.30
CA ASN A 226 2.25 -4.62 -14.45
C ASN A 226 1.23 -5.68 -13.98
N PRO A 227 0.21 -5.99 -14.79
CA PRO A 227 -0.74 -7.05 -14.47
C PRO A 227 -0.05 -8.42 -14.46
N ARG A 228 -0.14 -9.11 -13.33
CA ARG A 228 0.41 -10.46 -13.13
C ARG A 228 -0.50 -11.31 -12.24
N THR A 229 -0.15 -12.56 -12.03
CA THR A 229 -0.85 -13.42 -11.08
C THR A 229 -0.48 -13.02 -9.66
N ALA A 230 -1.46 -12.63 -8.85
CA ALA A 230 -1.24 -12.19 -7.47
C ALA A 230 -0.68 -13.30 -6.56
N ARG A 231 -0.92 -14.57 -6.92
CA ARG A 231 -0.41 -15.76 -6.23
C ARG A 231 0.76 -16.41 -6.99
N ASP A 232 1.63 -15.61 -7.61
CA ASP A 232 2.83 -16.18 -8.24
C ASP A 232 3.69 -16.88 -7.18
N PRO A 233 4.00 -18.19 -7.34
CA PRO A 233 4.75 -18.96 -6.36
C PRO A 233 6.08 -18.33 -5.98
N ARG A 234 6.73 -17.55 -6.85
CA ARG A 234 8.02 -16.93 -6.57
C ARG A 234 7.91 -15.81 -5.55
N ILE A 235 6.87 -14.97 -5.64
CA ILE A 235 6.60 -13.93 -4.64
C ILE A 235 6.37 -14.63 -3.30
N ILE A 236 5.48 -15.63 -3.32
CA ILE A 236 5.02 -16.36 -2.15
C ILE A 236 6.17 -17.10 -1.44
N VAL A 237 6.95 -17.91 -2.16
CA VAL A 237 8.04 -18.71 -1.62
C VAL A 237 9.17 -17.82 -1.13
N TRP A 238 9.55 -16.82 -1.93
CA TRP A 238 10.61 -15.90 -1.53
C TRP A 238 10.22 -15.11 -0.26
N THR A 239 8.97 -14.63 -0.19
CA THR A 239 8.46 -13.96 1.02
C THR A 239 8.40 -14.90 2.22
N TRP A 240 8.18 -16.19 2.05
CA TRP A 240 8.25 -17.12 3.17
C TRP A 240 9.69 -17.40 3.64
N GLU A 241 10.61 -17.61 2.70
CA GLU A 241 11.99 -17.98 3.01
C GLU A 241 12.80 -16.86 3.67
N HIS A 242 12.46 -15.60 3.38
CA HIS A 242 13.30 -14.46 3.74
C HIS A 242 12.69 -13.56 4.83
N PHE A 243 11.44 -13.77 5.26
CA PHE A 243 10.74 -12.81 6.13
C PHE A 243 10.50 -13.32 7.54
N ARG A 244 10.69 -12.38 8.47
CA ARG A 244 10.30 -12.50 9.87
C ARG A 244 8.87 -11.99 10.05
N GLU A 245 8.21 -12.48 11.08
CA GLU A 245 6.83 -12.11 11.44
C GLU A 245 6.64 -10.59 11.59
N GLU A 246 7.66 -9.89 12.09
CA GLU A 246 7.68 -8.42 12.23
C GLU A 246 7.44 -7.68 10.90
N LEU A 247 7.94 -8.21 9.79
CA LEU A 247 7.80 -7.57 8.48
C LEU A 247 6.40 -7.74 7.90
N MET A 248 5.70 -8.83 8.27
CA MET A 248 4.31 -9.06 7.85
C MET A 248 3.33 -8.06 8.45
N HIS A 249 3.69 -7.44 9.59
CA HIS A 249 2.91 -6.36 10.18
C HIS A 249 2.75 -5.17 9.22
N HIS A 250 3.80 -4.85 8.45
CA HIS A 250 3.81 -3.77 7.47
C HIS A 250 2.97 -4.06 6.23
N LEU A 251 2.50 -5.30 6.05
CA LEU A 251 1.52 -5.65 5.03
C LEU A 251 0.09 -5.74 5.57
N SER A 252 -0.13 -5.50 6.87
CA SER A 252 -1.46 -5.65 7.47
C SER A 252 -2.49 -4.72 6.80
N PRO A 253 -3.79 -5.08 6.77
CA PRO A 253 -4.82 -4.26 6.16
C PRO A 253 -4.92 -2.88 6.79
N LYS A 254 -4.55 -2.75 8.08
CA LYS A 254 -4.53 -1.46 8.77
C LYS A 254 -3.44 -0.53 8.21
N VAL A 255 -2.30 -1.09 7.82
CA VAL A 255 -1.12 -0.34 7.36
C VAL A 255 -1.13 -0.12 5.85
N THR A 256 -1.60 -1.09 5.07
CA THR A 256 -1.65 -1.01 3.59
C THR A 256 -3.06 -0.75 3.06
N ASN A 257 -3.94 -0.15 3.86
CA ASN A 257 -5.26 0.23 3.37
C ASN A 257 -5.11 1.37 2.37
N VAL A 258 -5.25 1.05 1.09
CA VAL A 258 -5.28 2.05 0.03
C VAL A 258 -6.65 1.97 -0.62
N VAL A 259 -7.34 3.11 -0.72
CA VAL A 259 -8.60 3.21 -1.44
C VAL A 259 -8.33 2.86 -2.90
N ALA A 260 -8.68 1.64 -3.27
CA ALA A 260 -8.42 1.12 -4.58
C ALA A 260 -9.65 1.38 -5.48
N ASN A 261 -9.39 1.93 -6.67
CA ASN A 261 -10.41 2.33 -7.63
C ASN A 261 -10.09 1.68 -8.98
N ASP A 262 -11.11 1.24 -9.72
CA ASP A 262 -10.98 0.64 -11.07
C ASP A 262 -10.23 1.54 -12.06
N ASN A 263 -10.23 2.85 -11.82
CA ASN A 263 -9.50 3.84 -12.59
C ASN A 263 -7.98 3.87 -12.32
N ILE A 264 -7.53 3.20 -11.26
CA ILE A 264 -6.14 3.08 -10.80
C ILE A 264 -5.78 1.60 -10.64
N PRO A 265 -5.75 0.84 -11.76
CA PRO A 265 -5.69 -0.61 -11.72
C PRO A 265 -4.41 -1.16 -11.09
N GLU A 266 -3.30 -0.43 -11.13
CA GLU A 266 -2.06 -0.81 -10.44
C GLU A 266 -2.20 -0.79 -8.92
N VAL A 267 -3.00 0.11 -8.35
CA VAL A 267 -3.25 0.17 -6.90
C VAL A 267 -4.20 -0.94 -6.47
N LEU A 268 -5.23 -1.23 -7.28
CA LEU A 268 -6.04 -2.45 -7.10
C LEU A 268 -5.18 -3.72 -7.16
N HIS A 269 -4.22 -3.75 -8.07
CA HIS A 269 -3.36 -4.90 -8.24
C HIS A 269 -2.40 -5.08 -7.06
N PHE A 270 -1.88 -3.98 -6.51
CA PHE A 270 -1.12 -3.97 -5.25
C PHE A 270 -1.93 -4.64 -4.13
N GLY A 271 -3.19 -4.25 -3.94
CA GLY A 271 -4.05 -4.86 -2.92
C GLY A 271 -4.20 -6.38 -3.10
N LYS A 272 -4.32 -6.86 -4.35
CA LYS A 272 -4.38 -8.30 -4.66
C LYS A 272 -3.08 -9.02 -4.32
N ILE A 273 -1.93 -8.44 -4.62
CA ILE A 273 -0.61 -9.00 -4.30
C ILE A 273 -0.43 -9.08 -2.77
N VAL A 274 -0.71 -8.00 -2.05
CA VAL A 274 -0.64 -7.96 -0.58
C VAL A 274 -1.55 -9.02 0.05
N HIS A 275 -2.79 -9.14 -0.45
CA HIS A 275 -3.71 -10.17 0.00
C HIS A 275 -3.16 -11.57 -0.23
N GLY A 276 -2.64 -11.87 -1.43
CA GLY A 276 -2.09 -13.18 -1.77
C GLY A 276 -0.87 -13.57 -0.91
N ILE A 277 0.03 -12.62 -0.64
CA ILE A 277 1.18 -12.83 0.27
C ILE A 277 0.68 -13.19 1.67
N ARG A 278 -0.28 -12.43 2.20
CA ARG A 278 -0.81 -12.64 3.55
C ARG A 278 -1.56 -13.95 3.70
N GLU A 279 -2.47 -14.23 2.78
CA GLU A 279 -3.25 -15.47 2.76
C GLU A 279 -2.33 -16.68 2.81
N TYR A 280 -1.28 -16.68 1.98
CA TYR A 280 -0.28 -17.75 2.01
C TYR A 280 0.46 -17.83 3.34
N TYR A 281 0.98 -16.69 3.82
CA TYR A 281 1.72 -16.63 5.08
C TYR A 281 0.90 -17.21 6.24
N TYR A 282 -0.34 -16.76 6.43
CA TYR A 282 -1.19 -17.26 7.50
C TYR A 282 -1.58 -18.72 7.32
N THR A 283 -1.91 -19.15 6.10
CA THR A 283 -2.23 -20.56 5.82
C THR A 283 -1.05 -21.47 6.19
N ARG A 284 0.18 -21.06 5.85
CA ARG A 284 1.37 -21.84 6.15
C ARG A 284 1.77 -21.78 7.63
N SER A 285 1.57 -20.64 8.29
CA SER A 285 1.76 -20.50 9.73
C SER A 285 0.79 -21.40 10.51
N VAL A 286 -0.48 -21.46 10.10
CA VAL A 286 -1.47 -22.39 10.67
C VAL A 286 -1.06 -23.83 10.44
N ALA A 287 -0.67 -24.20 9.22
CA ALA A 287 -0.21 -25.56 8.93
C ALA A 287 0.99 -25.96 9.80
N ARG A 288 1.98 -25.08 9.96
CA ARG A 288 3.15 -25.30 10.82
C ARG A 288 2.76 -25.46 12.30
N LEU A 289 1.83 -24.64 12.77
CA LEU A 289 1.30 -24.73 14.13
C LEU A 289 0.60 -26.06 14.37
N MET A 290 -0.25 -26.48 13.43
CA MET A 290 -0.92 -27.78 13.49
C MET A 290 0.07 -28.94 13.51
N SER A 291 1.08 -28.95 12.63
CA SER A 291 2.12 -30.00 12.64
C SER A 291 2.90 -30.02 13.96
N SER A 292 3.21 -28.86 14.54
CA SER A 292 3.90 -28.78 15.84
C SER A 292 3.02 -29.29 16.99
N MET A 293 1.71 -29.05 16.94
CA MET A 293 0.75 -29.58 17.90
C MET A 293 0.60 -31.11 17.77
N GLU A 294 0.58 -31.64 16.55
CA GLU A 294 0.57 -33.08 16.28
C GLU A 294 1.82 -33.77 16.83
N GLU A 295 3.01 -33.23 16.53
CA GLU A 295 4.29 -33.73 17.06
C GLU A 295 4.31 -33.73 18.60
N THR A 296 3.87 -32.63 19.23
CA THR A 296 3.79 -32.54 20.69
C THR A 296 2.83 -33.58 21.26
N THR A 297 1.69 -33.78 20.60
CA THR A 297 0.71 -34.80 21.01
C THR A 297 1.28 -36.21 20.90
N ASP A 298 2.05 -36.49 19.84
CA ASP A 298 2.72 -37.78 19.64
C ASP A 298 3.78 -38.05 20.71
N ILE A 299 4.57 -37.03 21.09
CA ILE A 299 5.54 -37.11 22.20
C ILE A 299 4.83 -37.46 23.50
N ILE A 300 3.72 -36.78 23.82
CA ILE A 300 2.91 -37.06 25.02
C ILE A 300 2.38 -38.50 24.98
N ARG A 301 1.83 -38.95 23.85
CA ARG A 301 1.33 -40.33 23.71
C ARG A 301 2.45 -41.36 23.89
N HIS A 302 3.65 -41.10 23.37
CA HIS A 302 4.79 -41.99 23.52
C HIS A 302 5.26 -42.06 24.98
N PHE A 303 5.39 -40.90 25.65
CA PHE A 303 5.71 -40.83 27.08
C PHE A 303 4.71 -41.64 27.92
N ILE A 304 3.40 -41.51 27.66
CA ILE A 304 2.34 -42.27 28.36
C ILE A 304 2.50 -43.79 28.14
N ARG A 305 2.88 -44.23 26.93
CA ARG A 305 3.08 -45.65 26.63
C ARG A 305 4.30 -46.23 27.33
N GLU A 306 5.42 -45.51 27.32
CA GLU A 306 6.71 -45.96 27.88
C GLU A 306 6.77 -45.84 29.42
N SER A 307 6.03 -44.89 30.01
CA SER A 307 6.06 -44.65 31.46
C SER A 307 5.42 -45.76 32.30
N GLY A 308 4.83 -46.79 31.68
CA GLY A 308 4.80 -48.20 32.14
C GLY A 308 4.31 -48.51 33.56
N THR A 309 3.82 -47.53 34.32
CA THR A 309 3.46 -47.65 35.73
C THR A 309 1.95 -47.84 35.86
N PRO A 310 1.47 -48.70 36.78
CA PRO A 310 0.03 -48.96 36.97
C PRO A 310 -0.83 -47.71 37.26
N GLY A 311 -0.21 -46.57 37.57
CA GLY A 311 -0.87 -45.27 37.73
C GLY A 311 -1.24 -44.55 36.42
N GLY A 312 -0.46 -44.72 35.33
CA GLY A 312 -0.65 -43.96 34.09
C GLY A 312 -1.92 -44.33 33.30
N ARG A 313 -2.42 -45.56 33.44
CA ARG A 313 -3.68 -45.99 32.82
C ARG A 313 -4.94 -45.46 33.52
N LYS A 314 -4.84 -44.97 34.76
CA LYS A 314 -5.99 -44.42 35.52
C LYS A 314 -6.24 -42.93 35.27
N MET A 315 -5.34 -42.27 34.53
CA MET A 315 -5.28 -40.82 34.40
C MET A 315 -6.16 -40.26 33.26
N PHE A 316 -6.49 -41.09 32.27
CA PHE A 316 -7.21 -40.64 31.05
C PHE A 316 -8.29 -41.65 30.62
N GLY A 317 -9.19 -42.00 31.53
CA GLY A 317 -10.52 -42.48 31.15
C GLY A 317 -11.33 -41.35 30.51
N PRO A 318 -12.53 -41.61 29.96
CA PRO A 318 -13.30 -40.65 29.13
C PRO A 318 -13.91 -39.46 29.91
N GLY A 319 -13.27 -38.98 30.97
CA GLY A 319 -13.64 -37.78 31.72
C GLY A 319 -12.66 -36.63 31.45
N ASP A 320 -13.19 -35.41 31.55
CA ASP A 320 -12.50 -34.13 31.34
C ASP A 320 -11.03 -34.12 31.76
N LEU A 321 -10.17 -33.77 30.80
CA LEU A 321 -8.71 -33.67 30.89
C LEU A 321 -8.20 -32.68 31.96
N ALA A 322 -9.08 -31.89 32.56
CA ALA A 322 -8.73 -30.76 33.43
C ALA A 322 -8.32 -31.14 34.87
N TRP A 323 -8.56 -32.36 35.35
CA TRP A 323 -8.42 -32.66 36.79
C TRP A 323 -7.38 -33.72 37.19
N TYR A 324 -6.70 -34.36 36.23
CA TYR A 324 -5.85 -35.53 36.50
C TYR A 324 -4.38 -35.35 36.13
N LEU A 325 -3.76 -34.18 36.32
CA LEU A 325 -2.31 -34.00 36.18
C LEU A 325 -1.61 -33.69 37.53
N PRO A 326 -1.33 -34.65 38.43
CA PRO A 326 -0.56 -34.40 39.66
C PRO A 326 0.91 -34.86 39.58
N THR A 327 1.40 -35.40 38.46
CA THR A 327 2.79 -35.93 38.39
C THR A 327 3.65 -35.37 37.27
N VAL A 328 3.10 -34.51 36.41
CA VAL A 328 3.92 -33.61 35.59
C VAL A 328 3.88 -32.29 36.33
N ASP A 329 5.04 -31.68 36.59
CA ASP A 329 5.10 -30.38 37.26
C ASP A 329 4.12 -29.44 36.56
N HIS A 330 3.14 -28.94 37.30
CA HIS A 330 2.02 -28.19 36.76
C HIS A 330 2.52 -26.97 35.97
N ASP A 331 3.69 -26.46 36.36
CA ASP A 331 4.40 -25.34 35.74
C ASP A 331 4.85 -25.63 34.29
N TYR A 332 5.06 -26.89 33.91
CA TYR A 332 5.47 -27.25 32.54
C TYR A 332 4.31 -27.49 31.58
N VAL A 333 3.12 -27.85 32.08
CA VAL A 333 1.96 -28.19 31.22
C VAL A 333 0.98 -27.03 31.07
N GLN A 334 0.94 -26.12 32.06
CA GLN A 334 0.05 -24.97 32.04
C GLN A 334 0.22 -24.07 30.79
N PRO A 335 1.45 -23.77 30.33
CA PRO A 335 1.61 -22.95 29.11
C PRO A 335 1.04 -23.62 27.86
N LEU A 336 1.10 -24.96 27.79
CA LEU A 336 0.57 -25.74 26.68
C LEU A 336 -0.96 -25.74 26.68
N MET A 337 -1.58 -25.95 27.85
CA MET A 337 -3.04 -25.88 28.01
C MET A 337 -3.59 -24.49 27.70
N GLN A 338 -2.91 -23.45 28.18
CA GLN A 338 -3.32 -22.07 27.93
C GLN A 338 -3.21 -21.72 26.44
N SER A 339 -2.19 -22.25 25.75
CA SER A 339 -2.04 -22.09 24.30
C SER A 339 -3.15 -22.81 23.52
N LEU A 340 -3.55 -24.02 23.94
CA LEU A 340 -4.64 -24.80 23.34
C LEU A 340 -6.01 -24.14 23.55
N GLU A 341 -6.29 -23.63 24.75
CA GLU A 341 -7.52 -22.88 25.06
C GLU A 341 -7.61 -21.59 24.24
N THR A 342 -6.50 -20.86 24.12
CA THR A 342 -6.43 -19.65 23.29
C THR A 342 -6.70 -19.96 21.81
N LEU A 343 -6.10 -21.03 21.29
CA LEU A 343 -6.32 -21.51 19.92
C LEU A 343 -7.78 -21.91 19.68
N SER A 344 -8.39 -22.62 20.64
CA SER A 344 -9.80 -23.02 20.58
C SER A 344 -10.73 -21.82 20.57
N GLY A 345 -10.43 -20.78 21.37
CA GLY A 345 -11.20 -19.53 21.37
C GLY A 345 -11.13 -18.81 20.03
N ILE A 346 -9.93 -18.69 19.44
CA ILE A 346 -9.73 -18.06 18.13
C ILE A 346 -10.46 -18.82 17.01
N ILE A 347 -10.43 -20.16 17.03
CA ILE A 347 -11.13 -20.97 16.03
C ILE A 347 -12.65 -20.75 16.11
N GLN A 348 -13.20 -20.66 17.32
CA GLN A 348 -14.63 -20.41 17.53
C GLN A 348 -15.03 -19.02 17.02
N GLU A 349 -14.25 -17.97 17.33
CA GLU A 349 -14.49 -16.61 16.84
C GLU A 349 -14.48 -16.54 15.30
N LEU A 350 -13.55 -17.24 14.64
CA LEU A 350 -13.48 -17.27 13.17
C LEU A 350 -14.66 -18.02 12.52
N GLN A 351 -15.22 -19.02 13.20
CA GLN A 351 -16.41 -19.74 12.74
C GLN A 351 -17.68 -18.91 12.90
N ASP A 352 -17.77 -18.13 13.99
CA ASP A 352 -18.92 -17.27 14.26
C ASP A 352 -18.95 -16.02 13.35
N ASP A 353 -17.78 -15.51 12.93
CA ASP A 353 -17.66 -14.40 11.96
C ASP A 353 -17.98 -14.80 10.50
N THR A 354 -18.19 -16.08 10.21
CA THR A 354 -18.53 -16.59 8.87
C THR A 354 -20.01 -16.97 8.68
N THR A 355 -20.86 -16.74 9.68
CA THR A 355 -22.33 -16.85 9.63
C THR A 355 -23.01 -15.48 9.62
#